data_AF-L0I8R1-F1
#
_entry.id   AF-L0I8R1-F1
#
_cell.length_a   1.000
_cell.length_b   1.000
_cell.length_c   1.000
_cell.angle_alpha   90.00
_cell.angle_beta   90.00
_cell.angle_gamma   90.00
#
_symmetry.space_group_name_H-M   'P 1'
#
loop_
_entity.id
_entity.type
_entity.pdbx_description
1 polymer ?
#
loop_
_entity_poly.entity_id
_entity_poly.type
_entity_poly.pdbx_seq_one_letter_code
_entity_poly.pdbx_strand_id
1 'polypeptide(L)'
;FYMDANRFARVLKPHHYIIDLENNSIELTEEGIKKGEKFFKILNLYDGKNTVLLHCIKNALKAHFIMSKNKDYLVKENSVLIIDQFTGRTV
;
A
#
# COMPACT_ATOMS: atom_id res chain seq x y z
N PHE A 1 -1.18 7.45 11.13
CA PHE A 1 -0.63 6.26 10.42
C PHE A 1 -1.27 6.04 9.06
N TYR A 2 -2.55 5.65 8.94
CA TYR A 2 -3.15 5.38 7.62
C TYR A 2 -3.14 6.59 6.66
N MET A 3 -3.46 7.79 7.17
CA MET A 3 -3.39 9.02 6.35
C MET A 3 -1.96 9.35 5.90
N ASP A 4 -0.97 9.14 6.77
CA ASP A 4 0.44 9.44 6.49
C ASP A 4 1.04 8.41 5.51
N ALA A 5 0.73 7.13 5.68
CA ALA A 5 1.08 6.06 4.77
C ALA A 5 0.44 6.27 3.38
N ASN A 6 -0.82 6.71 3.34
CA ASN A 6 -1.49 7.09 2.10
C ASN A 6 -0.83 8.29 1.41
N ARG A 7 -0.45 9.33 2.17
CA ARG A 7 0.32 10.47 1.62
C ARG A 7 1.67 10.01 1.09
N PHE A 8 2.36 9.12 1.82
CA PHE A 8 3.63 8.55 1.39
C PHE A 8 3.49 7.77 0.08
N ALA A 9 2.52 6.86 -0.02
CA ALA A 9 2.26 6.08 -1.23
C ALA A 9 2.05 6.98 -2.47
N ARG A 10 1.34 8.10 -2.32
CA ARG A 10 1.09 9.07 -3.40
C ARG A 10 2.31 9.85 -3.88
N VAL A 11 3.34 10.02 -3.04
CA VAL A 11 4.57 10.76 -3.40
C VAL A 11 5.68 9.86 -3.93
N LEU A 12 5.46 8.54 -3.93
CA LEU A 12 6.39 7.59 -4.52
C LEU A 12 6.38 7.71 -6.05
N LYS A 13 7.49 7.28 -6.63
CA LYS A 13 7.73 7.24 -8.08
C LYS A 13 8.06 5.80 -8.45
N PRO A 14 7.94 5.39 -9.73
CA PRO A 14 8.14 4.00 -10.14
C PRO A 14 9.47 3.36 -9.70
N HIS A 15 10.56 4.12 -9.55
CA HIS A 15 11.85 3.58 -9.07
C HIS A 15 11.91 3.30 -7.56
N HIS A 16 10.91 3.74 -6.79
CA HIS A 16 10.88 3.57 -5.34
C HIS A 16 10.24 2.25 -4.88
N TYR A 17 9.65 1.48 -5.78
CA TYR A 17 8.96 0.24 -5.44
C TYR A 17 9.01 -0.76 -6.59
N ILE A 18 8.84 -2.04 -6.26
CA ILE A 18 8.72 -3.15 -7.20
C ILE A 18 7.37 -3.80 -6.94
N ILE A 19 6.59 -3.97 -8.02
CA ILE A 19 5.28 -4.63 -7.97
C ILE A 19 5.43 -6.02 -8.58
N ASP A 20 4.96 -7.01 -7.84
CA ASP A 20 4.75 -8.36 -8.33
C ASP A 20 3.24 -8.62 -8.39
N LEU A 21 2.71 -8.59 -9.61
CA LEU A 21 1.28 -8.81 -9.87
C LEU A 21 0.88 -10.29 -9.77
N GLU A 22 1.82 -11.22 -9.95
CA GLU A 22 1.53 -12.66 -9.81
C GLU A 22 1.29 -13.00 -8.34
N ASN A 23 2.15 -12.48 -7.46
CA ASN A 23 2.05 -12.69 -6.02
C ASN A 23 1.20 -11.63 -5.30
N ASN A 24 0.62 -10.66 -6.02
CA ASN A 24 -0.12 -9.52 -5.46
C ASN A 24 0.64 -8.83 -4.30
N SER A 25 1.95 -8.65 -4.50
CA SER A 25 2.88 -8.10 -3.52
C SER A 25 3.57 -6.85 -4.04
N ILE A 26 3.97 -5.98 -3.12
CA ILE A 26 4.70 -4.75 -3.40
C ILE A 26 5.77 -4.57 -2.34
N GLU A 27 6.99 -4.34 -2.79
CA GLU A 27 8.14 -4.09 -1.94
C GLU A 27 8.78 -2.75 -2.30
N LEU A 28 9.35 -2.08 -1.31
CA LEU A 28 10.10 -0.84 -1.54
C LEU A 28 11.50 -1.18 -2.02
N THR A 29 12.01 -0.41 -2.98
CA THR A 29 13.43 -0.43 -3.34
C THR A 29 14.25 0.30 -2.28
N GLU A 30 15.58 0.17 -2.30
CA GLU A 30 16.46 0.92 -1.38
C GLU A 30 16.20 2.43 -1.42
N GLU A 31 15.91 3.00 -2.58
CA GLU A 31 15.54 4.40 -2.73
C GLU A 31 14.20 4.72 -2.06
N GLY A 32 13.22 3.82 -2.20
CA GLY A 32 11.93 3.94 -1.53
C GLY A 32 12.04 3.88 -0.02
N ILE A 33 12.90 3.00 0.50
CA ILE A 33 13.18 2.85 1.93
C ILE A 33 13.79 4.14 2.47
N LYS A 34 14.87 4.64 1.86
CA LYS A 34 15.51 5.92 2.24
C LYS A 34 14.53 7.09 2.20
N LYS A 35 13.64 7.12 1.20
CA LYS A 35 12.60 8.14 1.10
C LYS A 35 11.58 8.02 2.22
N GLY A 36 11.18 6.80 2.59
CA GLY A 36 10.32 6.52 3.73
C GLY A 36 10.93 7.00 5.04
N GLU A 37 12.19 6.64 5.29
CA GLU A 37 12.95 7.07 6.47
C GLU A 37 12.98 8.59 6.60
N LYS A 38 13.27 9.30 5.50
CA LYS A 38 13.24 10.76 5.47
C LYS A 38 11.85 11.36 5.66
N PHE A 39 10.82 10.75 5.07
CA PHE A 39 9.44 11.23 5.15
C PHE A 39 8.86 11.09 6.56
N PHE A 40 9.09 9.94 7.19
CA PHE A 40 8.60 9.63 8.53
C PHE A 40 9.58 10.07 9.64
N LYS A 41 10.75 10.60 9.29
CA LYS A 41 11.81 11.05 10.20
C LYS A 41 12.27 9.93 11.15
N ILE A 42 12.50 8.75 10.58
CA ILE A 42 12.98 7.56 11.29
C ILE A 42 14.33 7.12 10.75
N LEU A 43 15.11 6.42 11.57
CA LEU A 43 16.45 5.94 11.21
C LEU A 43 16.42 4.68 10.36
N ASN A 44 15.51 3.75 10.66
CA ASN A 44 15.40 2.48 9.95
C ASN A 44 13.93 2.08 9.85
N LEU A 45 13.40 2.00 8.63
CA LEU A 45 12.01 1.62 8.39
C LEU A 45 11.68 0.17 8.79
N TYR A 46 12.67 -0.72 8.74
CA TYR A 46 12.54 -2.15 9.07
C TYR A 46 12.92 -2.49 10.51
N ASP A 47 13.17 -1.48 11.36
CA ASP A 47 13.30 -1.71 12.80
C ASP A 47 11.99 -2.30 13.35
N GLY A 48 12.07 -3.25 14.28
CA GLY A 48 10.91 -3.89 14.92
C GLY A 48 9.96 -2.87 15.57
N LYS A 49 10.48 -1.71 16.00
CA LYS A 49 9.67 -0.59 16.52
C LYS A 49 8.74 0.02 15.46
N ASN A 50 9.10 -0.07 14.19
CA ASN A 50 8.37 0.50 13.05
C ASN A 50 7.49 -0.52 12.33
N THR A 51 7.36 -1.75 12.84
CA THR A 51 6.56 -2.83 12.21
C THR A 51 5.14 -2.40 11.86
N VAL A 52 4.47 -1.67 12.76
CA VAL A 52 3.11 -1.16 12.53
C VAL A 52 3.08 -0.15 11.38
N LEU A 53 4.04 0.76 11.34
CA LEU A 53 4.17 1.75 10.27
C LEU A 53 4.48 1.08 8.93
N LEU A 54 5.42 0.13 8.91
CA LEU A 54 5.76 -0.65 7.73
C LEU A 54 4.54 -1.40 7.19
N HIS A 55 3.74 -2.02 8.06
CA HIS A 55 2.49 -2.68 7.67
C HIS A 55 1.49 -1.69 7.08
N CYS A 56 1.30 -0.51 7.69
CA CYS A 56 0.44 0.54 7.14
C CYS A 56 0.91 1.03 5.76
N ILE A 57 2.23 1.19 5.56
CA ILE A 57 2.82 1.57 4.27
C ILE A 57 2.55 0.49 3.22
N LYS A 58 2.81 -0.78 3.53
CA LYS A 58 2.53 -1.90 2.61
C LYS A 58 1.06 -1.97 2.21
N ASN A 59 0.13 -1.75 3.16
CA ASN A 59 -1.30 -1.72 2.86
C ASN A 59 -1.68 -0.52 1.98
N ALA A 60 -1.14 0.67 2.24
CA ALA A 60 -1.37 1.84 1.41
C ALA A 60 -0.83 1.65 -0.01
N LEU A 61 0.36 1.07 -0.14
CA LEU A 61 0.95 0.70 -1.42
C LEU A 61 0.06 -0.28 -2.19
N LYS A 62 -0.36 -1.38 -1.55
CA LYS A 62 -1.24 -2.37 -2.16
C LYS A 62 -2.57 -1.76 -2.62
N ALA A 63 -3.16 -0.89 -1.80
CA ALA A 63 -4.41 -0.20 -2.13
C ALA A 63 -4.30 0.75 -3.34
N HIS A 64 -3.14 1.40 -3.53
CA HIS A 64 -2.91 2.33 -4.65
C HIS A 64 -2.46 1.65 -5.94
N PHE A 65 -1.63 0.62 -5.83
CA PHE A 65 -0.90 0.07 -6.99
C PHE A 65 -1.39 -1.31 -7.44
N ILE A 66 -2.05 -2.07 -6.57
CA ILE A 66 -2.50 -3.44 -6.86
C ILE A 66 -4.03 -3.49 -6.94
N MET A 67 -4.72 -2.89 -5.97
CA MET A 67 -6.18 -2.91 -5.93
C MET A 67 -6.80 -1.94 -6.95
N SER A 68 -7.67 -2.46 -7.79
CA SER A 68 -8.37 -1.72 -8.84
C SER A 68 -9.85 -1.58 -8.52
N LYS A 69 -10.35 -0.34 -8.60
CA LYS A 69 -11.78 -0.04 -8.48
C LYS A 69 -12.55 -0.78 -9.59
N ASN A 70 -13.69 -1.36 -9.23
CA ASN A 70 -14.56 -2.21 -10.09
C ASN A 70 -13.98 -3.59 -10.46
N LYS A 71 -12.80 -3.96 -9.95
CA LYS A 71 -12.25 -5.31 -10.07
C LYS A 71 -12.11 -5.97 -8.70
N ASP A 72 -11.45 -5.28 -7.78
CA ASP A 72 -11.15 -5.79 -6.44
C ASP A 72 -12.10 -5.22 -5.38
N TYR A 73 -12.63 -4.02 -5.62
CA TYR A 73 -13.57 -3.36 -4.71
C TYR A 73 -14.51 -2.40 -5.44
N LEU A 74 -15.67 -2.15 -4.84
CA LEU A 74 -16.66 -1.17 -5.26
C LEU A 74 -16.81 -0.11 -4.15
N VAL A 75 -17.06 1.15 -4.54
CA VAL A 75 -17.44 2.20 -3.59
C VAL A 75 -18.91 2.51 -3.80
N LYS A 76 -19.74 2.23 -2.80
CA LYS A 76 -21.18 2.50 -2.80
C LYS A 76 -21.56 3.11 -1.46
N GLU A 77 -22.33 4.22 -1.49
CA GLU A 77 -22.84 4.88 -0.28
C GLU A 77 -21.74 5.16 0.76
N ASN A 78 -20.62 5.74 0.32
CA ASN A 78 -19.43 6.01 1.14
C ASN A 78 -18.79 4.78 1.83
N SER A 79 -19.19 3.57 1.44
CA SER A 79 -18.65 2.32 1.95
C SER A 79 -17.86 1.60 0.86
N VAL A 80 -16.79 0.92 1.28
CA VAL A 80 -15.95 0.09 0.40
C VAL A 80 -16.41 -1.35 0.53
N LEU A 81 -16.92 -1.92 -0.57
CA LEU A 81 -17.35 -3.32 -0.68
C LEU A 81 -16.27 -4.11 -1.43
N ILE A 82 -15.88 -5.28 -0.92
CA ILE A 82 -14.87 -6.12 -1.57
C ILE A 82 -15.57 -7.05 -2.56
N ILE A 83 -15.03 -7.15 -3.77
CA ILE A 83 -15.56 -8.05 -4.80
C ILE A 83 -14.86 -9.39 -4.66
N ASP A 84 -15.62 -10.45 -4.36
CA ASP A 84 -15.10 -11.82 -4.40
C ASP A 84 -14.94 -12.26 -5.88
N GLN A 85 -13.69 -12.41 -6.30
CA GLN A 85 -13.33 -12.82 -7.67
C GLN A 85 -13.72 -14.26 -8.00
N PHE A 86 -14.02 -15.11 -7.02
CA PHE A 86 -14.40 -16.51 -7.26
C PHE A 86 -15.90 -16.67 -7.54
N THR A 87 -16.76 -15.84 -6.95
CA THR A 87 -18.22 -16.00 -7.03
C THR A 87 -18.94 -14.81 -7.64
N GLY A 88 -18.27 -13.67 -7.82
CA GLY A 88 -18.87 -12.42 -8.30
C GLY A 88 -19.88 -11.79 -7.36
N ARG A 89 -20.01 -12.31 -6.12
CA ARG A 89 -20.91 -11.77 -5.09
C ARG A 89 -20.16 -10.73 -4.26
N THR A 90 -20.67 -9.50 -4.22
CA THR A 90 -20.23 -8.44 -3.31
C THR A 90 -20.67 -8.75 -1.89
N VAL A 91 -19.74 -8.64 -0.94
CA VAL A 91 -19.98 -8.66 0.51
C VAL A 91 -19.52 -7.36 1.15
#